data_AF-A0A968X5N3-F1
#
_entry.id   AF-A0A968X5N3-F1
#
_cell.length_a   1.000
_cell.length_b   1.000
_cell.length_c   1.000
_cell.angle_alpha   90.00
_cell.angle_beta   90.00
_cell.angle_gamma   90.00
#
_symmetry.space_group_name_H-M   'P 1'
#
loop_
_entity.id
_entity.type
_entity.pdbx_description
1 polymer ?
#
loop_
_entity_poly.entity_id
_entity_poly.type
_entity_poly.pdbx_seq_one_letter_code
_entity_poly.pdbx_strand_id
1 'polypeptide(L)'
;MKTLTIESGGLPAEVVQEVAAANLPNLEYLELWLGTDEYGGDARIEDLQPILSGQAFPKLKYLGLRDSEKADALAHAIANAPITSRIQVLDLSLGNLSDEGANALAVAPAIRRLRKLNISHHYCSDEAVAKLMALGIEVDASNRQEPVRDDGEVYRYIAVSE
;
A
#
# COMPACT_ATOMS: atom_id res chain seq x y z
N MET A 1 1.18 18.16 14.01
CA MET A 1 1.25 16.69 13.95
C MET A 1 2.20 16.29 12.82
N LYS A 2 3.09 15.32 13.05
CA LYS A 2 4.04 14.81 12.02
C LYS A 2 3.75 13.38 11.58
N THR A 3 3.08 12.62 12.45
CA THR A 3 2.77 11.21 12.24
C THR A 3 1.29 11.01 12.51
N LEU A 4 0.64 10.25 11.64
CA LEU A 4 -0.71 9.74 11.81
C LEU A 4 -0.71 8.27 11.42
N THR A 5 -1.15 7.42 12.34
CA THR A 5 -1.35 5.99 12.13
C THR A 5 -2.78 5.67 12.51
N ILE A 6 -3.49 4.97 11.63
CA ILE A 6 -4.81 4.41 11.89
C ILE A 6 -4.75 2.92 11.59
N GLU A 7 -4.94 2.12 12.64
CA GLU A 7 -4.96 0.66 12.58
C GLU A 7 -6.42 0.19 12.68
N SER A 8 -6.88 -0.55 11.66
CA SER A 8 -8.23 -1.10 11.58
C SER A 8 -8.20 -2.38 10.75
N GLY A 9 -9.00 -3.39 11.11
CA GLY A 9 -9.23 -4.58 10.28
C GLY A 9 -10.16 -4.31 9.09
N GLY A 10 -10.79 -3.13 9.05
CA GLY A 10 -11.63 -2.64 7.95
C GLY A 10 -11.84 -1.13 8.12
N LEU A 11 -11.13 -0.31 7.33
CA LEU A 11 -11.19 1.15 7.47
C LEU A 11 -12.31 1.75 6.62
N PRO A 12 -13.30 2.44 7.21
CA PRO A 12 -14.38 3.05 6.45
C PRO A 12 -13.86 4.15 5.52
N ALA A 13 -14.47 4.27 4.34
CA ALA A 13 -14.18 5.28 3.34
C ALA A 13 -14.31 6.70 3.91
N GLU A 14 -15.31 6.93 4.78
CA GLU A 14 -15.51 8.21 5.45
C GLU A 14 -14.27 8.63 6.24
N VAL A 15 -13.64 7.71 6.97
CA VAL A 15 -12.41 7.99 7.73
C VAL A 15 -11.25 8.34 6.80
N VAL A 16 -11.10 7.63 5.67
CA VAL A 16 -10.08 7.94 4.66
C VAL A 16 -10.29 9.33 4.08
N GLN A 17 -11.53 9.68 3.75
CA GLN A 17 -11.91 10.99 3.21
C GLN A 17 -11.65 12.11 4.23
N GLU A 18 -12.02 11.92 5.50
CA GLU A 18 -11.76 12.87 6.58
C GLU A 18 -10.26 13.11 6.79
N VAL A 19 -9.46 12.03 6.80
CA VAL A 19 -7.99 12.14 6.87
C VAL A 19 -7.47 12.95 5.69
N ALA A 20 -7.89 12.60 4.47
CA ALA A 20 -7.44 13.27 3.26
C ALA A 20 -7.84 14.76 3.19
N ALA A 21 -8.95 15.13 3.82
CA ALA A 21 -9.42 16.51 3.95
C ALA A 21 -8.80 17.27 5.14
N ALA A 22 -8.13 16.58 6.07
CA ALA A 22 -7.58 17.20 7.25
C ALA A 22 -6.42 18.17 6.92
N ASN A 23 -6.44 19.36 7.52
CA ASN A 23 -5.38 20.34 7.37
C ASN A 23 -4.13 19.95 8.19
N LEU A 24 -3.31 19.06 7.63
CA LEU A 24 -2.10 18.53 8.26
C LEU A 24 -0.84 18.89 7.46
N PRO A 25 -0.49 20.19 7.33
CA PRO A 25 0.58 20.65 6.42
C PRO A 25 1.99 20.22 6.86
N ASN A 26 2.11 19.69 8.09
CA ASN A 26 3.36 19.19 8.65
C ASN A 26 3.39 17.66 8.77
N LEU A 27 2.41 16.94 8.21
CA LEU A 27 2.41 15.49 8.21
C LEU A 27 3.58 14.98 7.33
N GLU A 28 4.44 14.17 7.94
CA GLU A 28 5.59 13.54 7.29
C GLU A 28 5.40 12.02 7.17
N TYR A 29 4.56 11.43 8.02
CA TYR A 29 4.28 10.00 8.08
C TYR A 29 2.77 9.77 8.16
N LEU A 30 2.24 9.03 7.18
CA LEU A 30 0.86 8.56 7.17
C LEU A 30 0.85 7.05 7.00
N GLU A 31 0.11 6.36 7.88
CA GLU A 31 -0.14 4.94 7.80
C GLU A 31 -1.62 4.66 8.01
N LEU A 32 -2.23 3.98 7.05
CA LEU A 32 -3.62 3.56 7.07
C LEU A 32 -3.64 2.05 6.85
N TRP A 33 -4.25 1.32 7.79
CA TRP A 33 -4.57 -0.09 7.61
C TRP A 33 -5.97 -0.16 7.03
N LEU A 34 -6.07 -0.59 5.78
CA LEU A 34 -7.32 -0.48 5.02
C LEU A 34 -8.27 -1.64 5.33
N GLY A 35 -7.72 -2.78 5.71
CA GLY A 35 -8.44 -3.97 6.08
C GLY A 35 -9.19 -4.63 4.92
N THR A 36 -10.28 -5.28 5.31
CA THR A 36 -11.24 -5.99 4.45
C THR A 36 -12.68 -5.49 4.68
N ASP A 37 -13.55 -5.74 3.72
CA ASP A 37 -14.98 -5.44 3.83
C ASP A 37 -15.69 -6.26 4.92
N GLU A 38 -15.17 -7.45 5.27
CA GLU A 38 -15.70 -8.30 6.36
C GLU A 38 -15.69 -7.58 7.72
N TYR A 39 -14.76 -6.65 7.94
CA TYR A 39 -14.67 -5.81 9.14
C TYR A 39 -15.13 -4.37 8.91
N GLY A 40 -15.91 -4.11 7.87
CA GLY A 40 -16.52 -2.80 7.58
C GLY A 40 -15.64 -1.86 6.75
N GLY A 41 -14.54 -2.34 6.17
CA GLY A 41 -13.69 -1.57 5.28
C GLY A 41 -14.30 -1.41 3.88
N ASP A 42 -14.76 -0.21 3.55
CA ASP A 42 -15.34 0.09 2.23
C ASP A 42 -14.55 1.13 1.43
N ALA A 43 -13.38 1.54 1.92
CA ALA A 43 -12.48 2.46 1.22
C ALA A 43 -12.09 1.95 -0.17
N ARG A 44 -12.22 2.84 -1.16
CA ARG A 44 -11.85 2.60 -2.55
C ARG A 44 -10.62 3.42 -2.95
N ILE A 45 -10.08 3.12 -4.13
CA ILE A 45 -8.94 3.86 -4.69
C ILE A 45 -9.30 5.34 -4.90
N GLU A 46 -10.56 5.63 -5.22
CA GLU A 46 -11.08 6.99 -5.40
C GLU A 46 -10.98 7.82 -4.11
N ASP A 47 -11.21 7.21 -2.95
CA ASP A 47 -11.14 7.88 -1.65
C ASP A 47 -9.70 8.28 -1.30
N LEU A 48 -8.72 7.56 -1.84
CA LEU A 48 -7.29 7.83 -1.67
C LEU A 48 -6.75 8.89 -2.65
N GLN A 49 -7.51 9.27 -3.68
CA GLN A 49 -7.03 10.19 -4.73
C GLN A 49 -6.44 11.51 -4.19
N PRO A 50 -7.02 12.20 -3.19
CA PRO A 50 -6.42 13.43 -2.68
C PRO A 50 -5.03 13.20 -2.05
N ILE A 51 -4.81 12.02 -1.45
CA ILE A 51 -3.50 11.60 -0.90
C ILE A 51 -2.55 11.25 -2.05
N LEU A 52 -3.01 10.42 -3.00
CA LEU A 52 -2.22 9.94 -4.14
C LEU A 52 -1.80 11.05 -5.11
N SER A 53 -2.63 12.09 -5.24
CA SER A 53 -2.29 13.31 -6.00
C SER A 53 -1.12 14.10 -5.38
N GLY A 54 -0.78 13.82 -4.12
CA GLY A 54 0.24 14.54 -3.36
C GLY A 54 -0.14 15.96 -2.94
N GLN A 55 -1.42 16.32 -3.05
CA GLN A 55 -1.93 17.64 -2.69
C GLN A 55 -2.31 17.76 -1.21
N ALA A 56 -2.85 16.69 -0.62
CA ALA A 56 -3.31 16.71 0.77
C ALA A 56 -2.18 17.01 1.78
N PHE A 57 -1.01 16.37 1.60
CA PHE A 57 0.08 16.41 2.57
C PHE A 57 1.42 16.80 1.92
N PRO A 58 1.73 18.10 1.83
CA PRO A 58 2.87 18.60 1.04
C PRO A 58 4.24 18.18 1.59
N LYS A 59 4.33 17.76 2.85
CA LYS A 59 5.56 17.32 3.52
C LYS A 59 5.66 15.80 3.71
N LEU A 60 4.73 15.03 3.14
CA LEU A 60 4.69 13.59 3.35
C LEU A 60 5.95 12.91 2.78
N LYS A 61 6.56 12.05 3.60
CA LYS A 61 7.76 11.27 3.28
C LYS A 61 7.52 9.77 3.36
N TYR A 62 6.57 9.35 4.19
CA TYR A 62 6.17 7.96 4.34
C TYR A 62 4.68 7.84 4.08
N LEU A 63 4.31 6.93 3.18
CA LEU A 63 2.94 6.53 2.93
C LEU A 63 2.83 5.02 3.10
N GLY A 64 2.10 4.59 4.13
CA GLY A 64 1.71 3.21 4.34
C GLY A 64 0.23 3.02 4.07
N LEU A 65 -0.09 2.14 3.13
CA LEU A 65 -1.43 1.64 2.83
C LEU A 65 -1.39 0.13 3.05
N ARG A 66 -1.41 -0.22 4.33
CA ARG A 66 -1.10 -1.56 4.83
C ARG A 66 -2.37 -2.39 4.95
N ASP A 67 -2.17 -3.69 5.13
CA ASP A 67 -3.22 -4.62 5.53
C ASP A 67 -4.44 -4.52 4.62
N SER A 68 -4.24 -4.61 3.30
CA SER A 68 -5.32 -4.39 2.33
C SER A 68 -5.56 -5.62 1.47
N GLU A 69 -6.83 -6.01 1.35
CA GLU A 69 -7.29 -7.03 0.40
C GLU A 69 -7.27 -6.53 -1.07
N LYS A 70 -7.02 -5.22 -1.26
CA LYS A 70 -7.02 -4.54 -2.56
C LYS A 70 -5.59 -4.14 -2.96
N ALA A 71 -4.58 -4.86 -2.47
CA ALA A 71 -3.16 -4.47 -2.61
C ALA A 71 -2.68 -4.34 -4.07
N ASP A 72 -3.13 -5.22 -4.97
CA ASP A 72 -2.77 -5.13 -6.40
C ASP A 72 -3.37 -3.87 -7.06
N ALA A 73 -4.64 -3.57 -6.79
CA ALA A 73 -5.29 -2.35 -7.28
C ALA A 73 -4.62 -1.08 -6.74
N LEU A 74 -4.21 -1.09 -5.46
CA LEU A 74 -3.44 -0.02 -4.85
C LEU A 74 -2.09 0.16 -5.53
N ALA A 75 -1.35 -0.93 -5.76
CA ALA A 75 -0.06 -0.91 -6.44
C ALA A 75 -0.17 -0.28 -7.84
N HIS A 76 -1.21 -0.64 -8.61
CA HIS A 76 -1.50 -0.04 -9.91
C HIS A 76 -1.79 1.47 -9.84
N ALA A 77 -2.61 1.88 -8.88
CA ALA A 77 -2.93 3.29 -8.68
C ALA A 77 -1.67 4.10 -8.30
N ILE A 78 -0.85 3.55 -7.40
CA ILE A 78 0.35 4.20 -6.87
C ILE A 78 1.46 4.26 -7.92
N ALA A 79 1.62 3.24 -8.76
CA ALA A 79 2.60 3.21 -9.85
C ALA A 79 2.53 4.46 -10.76
N ASN A 80 1.35 5.08 -10.86
CA ASN A 80 1.09 6.29 -11.66
C ASN A 80 0.81 7.54 -10.81
N ALA A 81 0.81 7.43 -9.48
CA ALA A 81 0.39 8.51 -8.59
C ALA A 81 1.47 9.58 -8.42
N PRO A 82 1.14 10.88 -8.54
CA PRO A 82 2.10 11.97 -8.36
C PRO A 82 2.84 11.97 -7.01
N ILE A 83 2.21 11.46 -5.94
CA ILE A 83 2.82 11.37 -4.60
C ILE A 83 4.15 10.59 -4.60
N THR A 84 4.32 9.61 -5.49
CA THR A 84 5.54 8.77 -5.60
C THR A 84 6.78 9.56 -5.98
N SER A 85 6.63 10.75 -6.55
CA SER A 85 7.75 11.65 -6.83
C SER A 85 8.28 12.38 -5.59
N ARG A 86 7.54 12.35 -4.47
CA ARG A 86 7.82 13.10 -3.24
C ARG A 86 8.17 12.20 -2.07
N ILE A 87 7.44 11.10 -1.88
CA ILE A 87 7.66 10.21 -0.74
C ILE A 87 9.00 9.48 -0.87
N GLN A 88 9.55 9.08 0.27
CA GLN A 88 10.78 8.33 0.39
C GLN A 88 10.50 6.85 0.68
N VAL A 89 9.38 6.55 1.32
CA VAL A 89 8.99 5.19 1.68
C VAL A 89 7.55 4.96 1.26
N LEU A 90 7.34 3.87 0.53
CA LEU A 90 6.04 3.28 0.25
C LEU A 90 5.93 1.96 1.01
N ASP A 91 4.86 1.79 1.78
CA ASP A 91 4.58 0.56 2.51
C ASP A 91 3.21 -0.01 2.09
N LEU A 92 3.24 -1.20 1.49
CA LEU A 92 2.09 -2.01 1.09
C LEU A 92 2.10 -3.38 1.81
N SER A 93 2.77 -3.44 2.96
CA SER A 93 2.91 -4.67 3.76
C SER A 93 1.57 -5.11 4.35
N LEU A 94 1.53 -6.36 4.82
CA LEU A 94 0.39 -7.00 5.47
C LEU A 94 -0.83 -7.22 4.55
N GLY A 95 -0.75 -6.81 3.28
CA GLY A 95 -1.80 -7.01 2.29
C GLY A 95 -1.68 -8.32 1.53
N ASN A 96 -2.52 -8.45 0.50
CA ASN A 96 -2.54 -9.61 -0.39
C ASN A 96 -1.78 -9.41 -1.72
N LEU A 97 -0.76 -8.54 -1.72
CA LEU A 97 -0.02 -8.14 -2.94
C LEU A 97 0.52 -9.36 -3.69
N SER A 98 0.26 -9.43 -4.98
CA SER A 98 0.68 -10.52 -5.85
C SER A 98 1.61 -10.07 -6.96
N ASP A 99 1.97 -11.00 -7.85
CA ASP A 99 2.80 -10.72 -9.02
C ASP A 99 2.23 -9.60 -9.88
N GLU A 100 0.90 -9.46 -9.95
CA GLU A 100 0.25 -8.38 -10.70
C GLU A 100 0.68 -7.00 -10.17
N GLY A 101 0.42 -6.72 -8.89
CA GLY A 101 0.78 -5.45 -8.27
C GLY A 101 2.29 -5.23 -8.19
N ALA A 102 3.07 -6.28 -7.89
CA ALA A 102 4.52 -6.20 -7.87
C ALA A 102 5.09 -5.83 -9.25
N ASN A 103 4.59 -6.44 -10.34
CA ASN A 103 5.02 -6.09 -11.69
C ASN A 103 4.62 -4.66 -12.06
N ALA A 104 3.44 -4.19 -11.64
CA ALA A 104 3.01 -2.80 -11.83
C ALA A 104 3.99 -1.80 -11.19
N LEU A 105 4.43 -2.07 -9.96
CA LEU A 105 5.44 -1.26 -9.27
C LEU A 105 6.82 -1.35 -9.93
N ALA A 106 7.23 -2.54 -10.38
CA ALA A 106 8.55 -2.76 -10.98
C ALA A 106 8.76 -1.98 -12.30
N VAL A 107 7.70 -1.78 -13.08
CA VAL A 107 7.78 -1.01 -14.34
C VAL A 107 7.63 0.49 -14.14
N ALA A 108 7.17 0.95 -12.97
CA ALA A 108 6.95 2.36 -12.67
C ALA A 108 8.28 3.12 -12.45
N PRO A 109 8.61 4.15 -13.27
CA PRO A 109 9.86 4.89 -13.13
C PRO A 109 9.98 5.64 -11.79
N ALA A 110 8.86 6.11 -11.24
CA ALA A 110 8.84 6.87 -9.99
C ALA A 110 9.24 6.02 -8.77
N ILE A 111 8.92 4.73 -8.78
CA ILE A 111 9.25 3.80 -7.67
C ILE A 111 10.77 3.64 -7.50
N ARG A 112 11.55 3.73 -8.58
CA ARG A 112 13.03 3.70 -8.53
C ARG A 112 13.64 4.89 -7.78
N ARG A 113 12.85 5.92 -7.45
CA ARG A 113 13.30 7.10 -6.69
C ARG A 113 13.01 6.99 -5.20
N LEU A 114 12.27 5.97 -4.77
CA LEU A 114 12.04 5.72 -3.36
C LEU A 114 13.37 5.35 -2.68
N ARG A 115 13.47 5.64 -1.39
CA ARG A 115 14.50 5.05 -0.54
C ARG A 115 14.15 3.59 -0.22
N LYS A 116 12.88 3.33 0.10
CA LYS A 116 12.39 2.01 0.52
C LYS A 116 11.01 1.69 -0.05
N LEU A 117 10.84 0.44 -0.47
CA LEU A 117 9.55 -0.21 -0.72
C LEU A 117 9.40 -1.36 0.29
N ASN A 118 8.33 -1.33 1.09
CA ASN A 118 7.97 -2.44 1.98
C ASN A 118 6.76 -3.19 1.40
N ILE A 119 6.93 -4.49 1.15
CA ILE A 119 5.87 -5.41 0.77
C ILE A 119 5.82 -6.62 1.71
N SER A 120 6.43 -6.55 2.91
CA SER A 120 6.48 -7.69 3.83
C SER A 120 5.09 -8.27 4.09
N HIS A 121 4.94 -9.59 4.21
CA HIS A 121 3.63 -10.25 4.17
C HIS A 121 2.94 -10.02 2.82
N HIS A 122 3.36 -10.79 1.81
CA HIS A 122 2.87 -10.74 0.44
C HIS A 122 2.71 -12.14 -0.16
N TYR A 123 2.12 -12.22 -1.35
CA TYR A 123 1.95 -13.44 -2.14
C TYR A 123 2.73 -13.43 -3.47
N CYS A 124 3.62 -12.45 -3.65
CA CYS A 124 4.51 -12.38 -4.81
C CYS A 124 5.46 -13.59 -4.89
N SER A 125 5.67 -14.08 -6.10
CA SER A 125 6.67 -15.08 -6.46
C SER A 125 8.09 -14.54 -6.35
N ASP A 126 9.07 -15.45 -6.29
CA ASP A 126 10.49 -15.07 -6.24
C ASP A 126 10.91 -14.29 -7.50
N GLU A 127 10.29 -14.55 -8.66
CA GLU A 127 10.54 -13.81 -9.89
C GLU A 127 10.06 -12.35 -9.78
N ALA A 128 8.84 -12.15 -9.26
CA ALA A 128 8.29 -10.81 -9.05
C ALA A 128 9.11 -10.02 -8.01
N VAL A 129 9.52 -10.68 -6.90
CA VAL A 129 10.40 -10.08 -5.90
C VAL A 129 11.75 -9.70 -6.51
N ALA A 130 12.36 -10.56 -7.33
CA ALA A 130 13.62 -10.26 -7.99
C ALA A 130 13.55 -9.00 -8.88
N LYS A 131 12.40 -8.78 -9.57
CA LYS A 131 12.18 -7.56 -10.36
C LYS A 131 12.14 -6.31 -9.48
N LEU A 132 11.54 -6.37 -8.30
CA LEU A 132 11.53 -5.26 -7.33
C LEU A 132 12.93 -5.02 -6.74
N MET A 133 13.66 -6.07 -6.39
CA MET A 133 15.04 -5.98 -5.89
C MET A 133 15.99 -5.35 -6.92
N ALA A 134 15.73 -5.55 -8.21
CA ALA A 134 16.51 -4.98 -9.30
C ALA A 134 16.28 -3.45 -9.50
N LEU A 135 15.39 -2.82 -8.75
CA LEU A 135 15.13 -1.38 -8.84
C LEU A 135 16.25 -0.51 -8.25
N GLY A 136 17.15 -1.08 -7.46
CA GLY A 136 18.26 -0.36 -6.82
C GLY A 136 17.85 0.46 -5.58
N ILE A 137 16.67 0.17 -5.02
CA ILE A 137 16.15 0.75 -3.77
C ILE A 137 16.18 -0.31 -2.66
N GLU A 138 16.01 0.10 -1.39
CA GLU A 138 15.76 -0.88 -0.32
C GLU A 138 14.38 -1.53 -0.55
N VAL A 139 14.33 -2.86 -0.60
CA VAL A 139 13.07 -3.60 -0.71
C VAL A 139 12.99 -4.58 0.44
N ASP A 140 11.92 -4.47 1.23
CA ASP A 140 11.57 -5.47 2.24
C ASP A 140 10.46 -6.37 1.66
N ALA A 141 10.86 -7.59 1.29
CA ALA A 141 9.99 -8.65 0.79
C ALA A 141 10.03 -9.86 1.74
N SER A 142 10.13 -9.58 3.04
CA SER A 142 10.11 -10.62 4.07
C SER A 142 8.70 -11.20 4.27
N ASN A 143 8.62 -12.34 4.95
CA ASN A 143 7.34 -12.97 5.31
C ASN A 143 6.44 -13.29 4.10
N ARG A 144 6.99 -13.87 3.03
CA ARG A 144 6.20 -14.39 1.91
C ARG A 144 5.17 -15.42 2.41
N GLN A 145 3.93 -15.26 1.98
CA GLN A 145 2.80 -16.14 2.25
C GLN A 145 2.55 -17.07 1.07
N GLU A 146 1.93 -18.21 1.35
CA GLU A 146 1.43 -19.14 0.33
C GLU A 146 -0.10 -19.05 0.29
N PRO A 147 -0.71 -18.92 -0.90
CA PRO A 147 -2.16 -18.82 -1.01
C PRO A 147 -2.82 -20.15 -0.64
N VAL A 148 -3.97 -20.09 0.02
CA VAL A 148 -4.77 -21.27 0.33
C VAL A 148 -5.55 -21.66 -0.92
N ARG A 149 -5.52 -22.94 -1.26
CA ARG A 149 -6.28 -23.51 -2.38
C ARG A 149 -7.37 -24.39 -1.83
N ASP A 150 -8.61 -24.01 -2.04
CA ASP A 150 -9.78 -24.79 -1.63
C ASP A 150 -10.79 -24.83 -2.78
N ASP A 151 -11.27 -26.03 -3.10
CA ASP A 151 -12.20 -26.32 -4.21
C ASP A 151 -11.89 -25.64 -5.57
N GLY A 152 -10.60 -25.43 -5.90
CA GLY A 152 -10.17 -24.80 -7.15
C GLY A 152 -10.09 -23.26 -7.10
N GLU A 153 -10.53 -22.65 -6.00
CA GLU A 153 -10.38 -21.23 -5.73
C GLU A 153 -9.05 -20.95 -4.99
N VAL A 154 -8.52 -19.74 -5.18
CA VAL A 154 -7.23 -19.30 -4.60
C VAL A 154 -7.49 -18.14 -3.65
N TYR A 155 -7.30 -18.37 -2.36
CA TYR A 155 -7.52 -17.39 -1.30
C TYR A 155 -6.19 -16.80 -0.81
N ARG A 156 -6.20 -15.49 -0.59
CA ARG A 156 -5.09 -14.72 0.00
C ARG A 156 -5.66 -13.89 1.13
N TYR A 157 -4.97 -13.92 2.27
CA TYR A 157 -5.39 -13.25 3.49
C TYR A 157 -4.49 -12.06 3.79
N ILE A 158 -5.04 -11.07 4.49
CA ILE A 158 -4.26 -9.96 5.04
C ILE A 158 -3.80 -10.34 6.46
N ALA A 159 -2.82 -9.63 7.02
CA ALA A 159 -2.21 -10.06 8.28
C ALA A 159 -3.13 -9.84 9.49
N VAL A 160 -4.03 -8.86 9.42
CA VAL A 160 -4.92 -8.48 10.53
C VAL A 160 -6.38 -8.56 10.09
N SER A 161 -6.78 -9.78 9.72
CA SER A 161 -8.17 -10.16 9.46
C SER A 161 -8.76 -11.13 10.51
N GLU A 162 -8.12 -11.29 11.68
CA GLU A 162 -8.58 -12.15 12.78
C GLU A 162 -8.55 -11.44 14.14
#